data_AF-A0A7R9ZQK6-F1
#
_entry.id   AF-A0A7R9ZQK6-F1
#
_cell.length_a   1.000
_cell.length_b   1.000
_cell.length_c   1.000
_cell.angle_alpha   90.00
_cell.angle_beta   90.00
_cell.angle_gamma   90.00
#
_symmetry.space_group_name_H-M   'P 1'
#
loop_
_entity.id
_entity.type
_entity.pdbx_description
1 polymer ?
#
loop_
_entity_poly.entity_id
_entity_poly.type
_entity_poly.pdbx_seq_one_letter_code
_entity_poly.pdbx_strand_id
1 'polypeptide(L)'
;RHVPLLLVDFPEKDSLMQIYSTFNAGMMKLFPNLKGETQAMTEAMVEMYTENQQRFKATQQPQYFYSPRELSRWVRGIYEAIVHMDQGVTREELCRIWAHEGLRLFSDRLVGEDDR
;
A
#
# COMPACT_ATOMS: atom_id res chain seq x y z
N ARG A 1 2.54 -34.67 -21.58
CA ARG A 1 3.19 -33.93 -20.47
C ARG A 1 4.25 -33.01 -21.09
N HIS A 2 3.85 -31.83 -21.58
CA HIS A 2 4.70 -30.95 -22.42
C HIS A 2 4.70 -29.48 -21.97
N VAL A 3 4.22 -29.18 -20.75
CA VAL A 3 4.10 -27.80 -20.28
C VAL A 3 5.08 -27.57 -19.13
N PRO A 4 6.05 -26.64 -19.28
CA PRO A 4 6.89 -26.22 -18.16
C PRO A 4 6.06 -25.41 -17.16
N LEU A 5 6.29 -25.65 -15.88
CA LEU A 5 5.65 -24.92 -14.78
C LEU A 5 6.67 -24.01 -14.10
N LEU A 6 6.28 -22.76 -13.87
CA LEU A 6 7.07 -21.79 -13.12
C LEU A 6 6.27 -21.38 -11.89
N LEU A 7 6.88 -21.57 -10.72
CA LEU A 7 6.36 -21.08 -9.45
C LEU A 7 6.93 -19.68 -9.21
N VAL A 8 6.06 -18.71 -8.97
CA VAL A 8 6.44 -17.34 -8.61
C VAL A 8 5.79 -17.03 -7.28
N ASP A 9 6.63 -16.82 -6.27
CA ASP A 9 6.19 -16.44 -4.93
C ASP A 9 6.10 -14.91 -4.79
N PHE A 10 5.63 -14.45 -3.62
CA PHE A 10 5.60 -13.03 -3.30
C PHE A 10 7.01 -12.44 -3.20
N PRO A 11 7.19 -11.16 -3.59
CA PRO A 11 8.47 -10.48 -3.43
C PRO A 11 8.84 -10.32 -1.96
N GLU A 12 10.13 -10.36 -1.67
CA GLU A 12 10.67 -10.06 -0.35
C GLU A 12 10.46 -8.58 0.03
N LYS A 13 10.55 -8.29 1.34
CA LYS A 13 10.37 -6.93 1.88
C LYS A 13 11.25 -5.90 1.17
N ASP A 14 12.53 -6.20 0.94
CA ASP A 14 13.47 -5.29 0.28
C ASP A 14 13.09 -5.03 -1.18
N SER A 15 12.59 -6.06 -1.87
CA SER A 15 12.06 -5.91 -3.23
C SER A 15 10.81 -5.03 -3.25
N LEU A 16 9.89 -5.21 -2.31
CA LEU A 16 8.70 -4.36 -2.17
C LEU A 16 9.10 -2.92 -1.87
N MET A 17 10.03 -2.71 -0.95
CA MET A 17 10.58 -1.39 -0.63
C MET A 17 11.13 -0.69 -1.87
N GLN A 18 11.95 -1.37 -2.68
CA GLN A 18 12.50 -0.80 -3.90
C GLN A 18 11.42 -0.47 -4.95
N ILE A 19 10.49 -1.40 -5.19
CA ILE A 19 9.40 -1.24 -6.16
C ILE A 19 8.53 -0.06 -5.78
N TYR A 20 8.03 -0.02 -4.55
CA TYR A 20 7.08 1.01 -4.12
C TYR A 20 7.75 2.35 -3.81
N SER A 21 9.04 2.38 -3.45
CA SER A 21 9.79 3.64 -3.38
C SER A 21 9.83 4.33 -4.75
N THR A 22 9.96 3.57 -5.83
CA THR A 22 9.98 4.11 -7.19
C THR A 22 8.62 4.70 -7.57
N PHE A 23 7.52 3.99 -7.27
CA PHE A 23 6.17 4.48 -7.52
C PHE A 23 5.86 5.74 -6.70
N ASN A 24 6.14 5.70 -5.40
CA ASN A 24 5.92 6.82 -4.49
C ASN A 24 6.77 8.03 -4.86
N ALA A 25 8.03 7.84 -5.24
CA ALA A 25 8.88 8.93 -5.73
C ALA A 25 8.32 9.57 -7.00
N GLY A 26 7.75 8.78 -7.91
CA GLY A 26 7.05 9.26 -9.10
C GLY A 26 5.85 10.13 -8.75
N MET A 27 4.99 9.65 -7.84
CA MET A 27 3.82 10.38 -7.34
C MET A 27 4.22 11.69 -6.62
N MET A 28 5.26 11.67 -5.79
CA MET A 28 5.73 12.84 -5.05
C MET A 28 6.35 13.94 -5.93
N LYS A 29 6.57 13.69 -7.24
CA LYS A 29 6.92 14.77 -8.18
C LYS A 29 5.82 15.81 -8.32
N LEU A 30 4.57 15.44 -8.04
CA LEU A 30 3.43 16.37 -8.01
C LEU A 30 3.50 17.32 -6.79
N PHE A 31 4.26 16.98 -5.74
CA PHE A 31 4.37 17.74 -4.49
C PHE A 31 5.84 17.97 -4.12
N PRO A 32 6.52 18.95 -4.75
CA PRO A 32 7.95 19.18 -4.53
C PRO A 32 8.32 19.43 -3.05
N ASN A 33 7.40 20.03 -2.28
CA ASN A 33 7.51 20.29 -0.86
C ASN A 33 7.48 19.03 0.03
N LEU A 34 6.98 17.89 -0.49
CA LEU A 34 6.81 16.64 0.26
C LEU A 34 7.76 15.53 -0.19
N LYS A 35 8.73 15.82 -1.08
CA LYS A 35 9.68 14.80 -1.58
C LYS A 35 10.40 14.04 -0.47
N GLY A 36 10.73 14.70 0.63
CA GLY A 36 11.40 14.10 1.80
C GLY A 36 10.61 13.00 2.49
N GLU A 37 9.29 12.94 2.31
CA GLU A 37 8.40 11.99 2.98
C GLU A 37 8.31 10.64 2.25
N THR A 38 8.90 10.54 1.04
CA THR A 38 8.75 9.36 0.16
C THR A 38 9.20 8.06 0.84
N GLN A 39 10.36 8.10 1.49
CA GLN A 39 10.94 6.94 2.17
C GLN A 39 10.06 6.50 3.34
N ALA A 40 9.77 7.41 4.26
CA ALA A 40 8.95 7.13 5.44
C ALA A 40 7.56 6.59 5.06
N MET A 41 6.93 7.17 4.03
CA MET A 41 5.64 6.70 3.53
C MET A 41 5.75 5.28 2.96
N THR A 42 6.82 4.96 2.22
CA THR A 42 7.02 3.62 1.65
C THR A 42 7.28 2.58 2.74
N GLU A 43 8.12 2.92 3.71
CA GLU A 43 8.41 2.06 4.87
C GLU A 43 7.12 1.71 5.62
N ALA A 44 6.32 2.72 5.95
CA ALA A 44 5.04 2.52 6.62
C ALA A 44 4.05 1.66 5.81
N MET A 45 3.98 1.85 4.48
CA MET A 45 3.11 1.03 3.62
C MET A 45 3.52 -0.45 3.63
N VAL A 46 4.82 -0.72 3.48
CA VAL A 46 5.33 -2.10 3.42
C VAL A 46 5.26 -2.78 4.77
N GLU A 47 5.54 -2.05 5.86
CA GLU A 47 5.37 -2.54 7.23
C GLU A 47 3.91 -2.92 7.50
N MET A 48 2.98 -2.02 7.24
CA MET A 48 1.54 -2.27 7.43
C MET A 48 1.03 -3.44 6.60
N TYR A 49 1.46 -3.55 5.33
CA TYR A 49 1.17 -4.71 4.48
C TYR A 49 1.71 -6.02 5.09
N THR A 50 2.96 -6.01 5.55
CA THR A 50 3.63 -7.19 6.11
C THR A 50 2.95 -7.64 7.40
N GLU A 51 2.63 -6.72 8.30
CA GLU A 51 1.91 -7.00 9.54
C GLU A 51 0.51 -7.54 9.27
N ASN A 52 -0.24 -6.94 8.34
CA ASN A 52 -1.57 -7.43 7.96
C ASN A 52 -1.50 -8.85 7.39
N GLN A 53 -0.55 -9.13 6.50
CA GLN A 53 -0.37 -10.46 5.92
C GLN A 53 0.01 -11.52 6.99
N GLN A 54 0.75 -11.12 8.03
CA GLN A 54 1.12 -12.01 9.13
C GLN A 54 -0.05 -12.26 10.10
N ARG A 55 -0.82 -11.22 10.41
CA ARG A 55 -1.92 -11.26 11.39
C ARG A 55 -3.19 -11.88 10.83
N PHE A 56 -3.56 -11.51 9.62
CA PHE A 56 -4.83 -11.89 8.98
C PHE A 56 -4.57 -12.87 7.84
N LYS A 57 -4.92 -14.13 8.07
CA LYS A 57 -4.67 -15.24 7.15
C LYS A 57 -5.96 -15.79 6.57
N ALA A 58 -5.89 -16.25 5.33
CA ALA A 58 -6.99 -16.92 4.63
C ALA A 58 -7.55 -18.14 5.38
N THR A 59 -6.78 -18.75 6.30
CA THR A 59 -7.24 -19.84 7.17
C THR A 59 -8.19 -19.38 8.27
N GLN A 60 -8.17 -18.10 8.67
CA GLN A 60 -9.10 -17.53 9.64
C GLN A 60 -10.40 -17.08 8.95
N GLN A 61 -10.27 -16.38 7.83
CA GLN A 61 -11.39 -15.93 6.99
C GLN A 61 -10.96 -15.95 5.52
N PRO A 62 -11.78 -16.45 4.57
CA PRO A 62 -11.40 -16.54 3.15
C PRO A 62 -10.99 -15.21 2.51
N GLN A 63 -11.58 -14.08 2.98
CA GLN A 63 -11.29 -12.74 2.48
C GLN A 63 -10.00 -12.12 3.03
N TYR A 64 -9.35 -12.73 4.03
CA TYR A 64 -8.05 -12.28 4.58
C TYR A 64 -6.89 -12.72 3.69
N PHE A 65 -7.02 -12.45 2.39
CA PHE A 65 -5.98 -12.68 1.40
C PHE A 65 -5.41 -11.33 0.97
N TYR A 66 -4.12 -11.13 1.23
CA TYR A 66 -3.38 -9.92 0.90
C TYR A 66 -2.24 -10.26 -0.07
N SER A 67 -2.01 -9.39 -1.05
CA SER A 67 -0.93 -9.53 -2.02
C SER A 67 -0.32 -8.15 -2.34
N PRO A 68 0.78 -8.05 -3.10
CA PRO A 68 1.31 -6.76 -3.51
C PRO A 68 0.31 -5.87 -4.30
N ARG A 69 -0.83 -6.43 -4.72
CA ARG A 69 -1.90 -5.67 -5.37
C ARG A 69 -2.49 -4.62 -4.44
N GLU A 70 -2.57 -4.89 -3.15
CA GLU A 70 -3.03 -3.92 -2.16
C GLU A 70 -2.11 -2.69 -2.11
N LEU A 71 -0.79 -2.88 -2.11
CA LEU A 71 0.18 -1.77 -2.17
C LEU A 71 0.00 -0.95 -3.46
N SER A 72 -0.15 -1.60 -4.62
CA SER A 72 -0.41 -0.88 -5.88
C SER A 72 -1.74 -0.14 -5.90
N ARG A 73 -2.80 -0.72 -5.30
CA ARG A 73 -4.08 -0.02 -5.14
C ARG A 73 -3.95 1.17 -4.20
N TRP A 74 -3.14 1.06 -3.15
CA TRP A 74 -2.92 2.14 -2.20
C TRP A 74 -2.23 3.35 -2.85
N VAL A 75 -1.13 3.11 -3.58
CA VAL A 75 -0.47 4.18 -4.35
C VAL A 75 -1.45 4.84 -5.32
N ARG A 76 -2.24 4.02 -6.03
CA ARG A 76 -3.21 4.52 -7.02
C ARG A 76 -4.34 5.31 -6.37
N GLY A 77 -4.89 4.86 -5.23
CA GLY A 77 -5.93 5.55 -4.49
C GLY A 77 -5.45 6.91 -3.99
N ILE A 78 -4.23 6.98 -3.47
CA ILE A 78 -3.60 8.25 -3.09
C ILE A 78 -3.47 9.16 -4.31
N TYR A 79 -2.94 8.67 -5.43
CA TYR A 79 -2.80 9.45 -6.66
C TYR A 79 -4.15 9.98 -7.18
N GLU A 80 -5.18 9.14 -7.25
CA GLU A 80 -6.51 9.53 -7.73
C GLU A 80 -7.15 10.60 -6.83
N ALA A 81 -6.90 10.55 -5.52
CA ALA A 81 -7.38 11.56 -4.58
C ALA A 81 -6.73 12.94 -4.77
N ILE A 82 -5.49 13.00 -5.26
CA ILE A 82 -4.69 14.23 -5.24
C ILE A 82 -4.41 14.83 -6.62
N VAL A 83 -4.56 14.08 -7.71
CA VAL A 83 -4.18 14.52 -9.08
C VAL A 83 -4.92 15.77 -9.55
N HIS A 84 -6.11 16.04 -9.00
CA HIS A 84 -6.94 17.21 -9.37
C HIS A 84 -6.88 18.36 -8.34
N MET A 85 -5.96 18.31 -7.37
CA MET A 85 -5.83 19.35 -6.36
C MET A 85 -4.90 20.47 -6.87
N ASP A 86 -5.49 21.59 -7.31
CA ASP A 86 -4.77 22.73 -7.90
C ASP A 86 -3.82 23.45 -6.92
N GLN A 87 -4.11 23.39 -5.61
CA GLN A 87 -3.39 24.13 -4.56
C GLN A 87 -2.21 23.33 -3.97
N GLY A 88 -1.97 22.10 -4.47
CA GLY A 88 -1.07 21.15 -3.82
C GLY A 88 -1.67 20.57 -2.55
N VAL A 89 -0.89 19.73 -1.86
CA VAL A 89 -1.32 19.00 -0.65
C VAL A 89 -0.34 19.28 0.47
N THR A 90 -0.85 19.53 1.68
CA THR A 90 -0.02 19.65 2.89
C THR A 90 0.40 18.27 3.39
N ARG A 91 1.44 18.21 4.23
CA ARG A 91 1.87 16.93 4.84
C ARG A 91 0.73 16.25 5.60
N GLU A 92 -0.05 17.02 6.34
CA GLU A 92 -1.15 16.49 7.15
C GLU A 92 -2.27 15.92 6.28
N GLU A 93 -2.66 16.62 5.20
CA GLU A 93 -3.65 16.13 4.25
C GLU A 93 -3.18 14.86 3.55
N LEU A 94 -1.90 14.80 3.14
CA LEU A 94 -1.32 13.59 2.57
C LEU A 94 -1.40 12.42 3.56
N CYS A 95 -1.02 12.63 4.83
CA CYS A 95 -1.14 11.60 5.86
C CYS A 95 -2.58 11.13 6.06
N ARG A 96 -3.57 12.04 6.02
CA ARG A 96 -4.99 11.69 6.11
C ARG A 96 -5.46 10.85 4.93
N ILE A 97 -5.11 11.24 3.70
CA ILE A 97 -5.44 10.49 2.49
C ILE A 97 -4.78 9.11 2.51
N TRP A 98 -3.50 9.06 2.88
CA TRP A 98 -2.74 7.82 3.05
C TRP A 98 -3.42 6.88 4.04
N ALA A 99 -3.77 7.38 5.23
CA ALA A 99 -4.43 6.59 6.27
C ALA A 99 -5.82 6.13 5.83
N HIS A 100 -6.60 7.01 5.19
CA HIS A 100 -7.92 6.68 4.68
C HIS A 100 -7.88 5.53 3.66
N GLU A 101 -6.99 5.61 2.66
CA GLU A 101 -6.83 4.55 1.67
C GLU A 101 -6.30 3.25 2.30
N GLY A 102 -5.43 3.34 3.30
CA GLY A 102 -4.99 2.18 4.09
C GLY A 102 -6.16 1.49 4.81
N LEU A 103 -6.96 2.26 5.55
CA LEU A 103 -8.14 1.71 6.23
C LEU A 103 -9.10 1.04 5.25
N ARG A 104 -9.43 1.71 4.15
CA ARG A 104 -10.31 1.16 3.11
C ARG A 104 -9.77 -0.15 2.49
N LEU A 105 -8.46 -0.29 2.32
CA LEU A 105 -7.89 -1.49 1.70
C LEU A 105 -7.81 -2.68 2.66
N PHE A 106 -7.47 -2.41 3.93
CA PHE A 106 -7.14 -3.44 4.90
C PHE A 106 -8.25 -3.66 5.93
N SER A 107 -8.80 -2.58 6.50
CA SER A 107 -9.82 -2.63 7.55
C SER A 107 -11.19 -3.06 7.04
N ASP A 108 -11.57 -2.69 5.80
CA ASP A 108 -12.89 -3.04 5.25
C ASP A 108 -13.10 -4.55 5.11
N ARG A 109 -12.01 -5.34 5.09
CA ARG A 109 -12.07 -6.81 5.02
C ARG A 109 -12.34 -7.45 6.38
N LEU A 110 -12.04 -6.73 7.47
CA LEU A 110 -12.05 -7.25 8.84
C LEU A 110 -13.49 -7.45 9.32
N VAL A 111 -13.71 -8.62 9.93
CA VAL A 111 -15.04 -9.07 10.37
C VAL A 111 -15.28 -8.78 11.85
N GLY A 112 -14.26 -8.98 12.70
CA GLY A 112 -14.37 -8.78 14.14
C GLY A 112 -14.21 -7.31 14.54
N GLU A 113 -14.97 -6.84 15.53
CA GLU A 113 -14.77 -5.51 16.11
C GLU A 113 -13.41 -5.37 16.80
N ASP A 114 -12.90 -6.44 17.44
CA ASP A 114 -11.58 -6.47 18.06
C ASP A 114 -10.41 -6.47 17.05
N ASP A 115 -10.71 -6.77 15.78
CA ASP A 115 -9.72 -6.77 14.70
C ASP A 115 -9.58 -5.39 14.04
N ARG A 116 -10.61 -4.53 14.14
CA ARG A 116 -10.70 -3.22 13.49
C ARG A 116 -9.90 -2.13 14.20
#